data_AF-A0A679JIE6-F1
#
_entry.id   AF-A0A679JIE6-F1
#
_cell.length_a   1.000
_cell.length_b   1.000
_cell.length_c   1.000
_cell.angle_alpha   90.00
_cell.angle_beta   90.00
_cell.angle_gamma   90.00
#
_symmetry.space_group_name_H-M   'P 1'
#
loop_
_entity.id
_entity.type
_entity.pdbx_description
1 polymer ?
#
loop_
_entity_poly.entity_id
_entity_poly.type
_entity_poly.pdbx_seq_one_letter_code
_entity_poly.pdbx_strand_id
1 'polypeptide(L)' 'MNKTEVMATSIDMARNGLGMTPADAFDYIAELIGAQDPTHELYDREVERLLRLAACLWTLRRDLVSPGS' A
#
# COMPACT_ATOMS: atom_id res chain seq x y z
N MET A 1 4.48 13.16 10.81
CA MET A 1 3.77 13.77 9.67
C MET A 1 2.27 13.64 9.90
N ASN A 2 1.50 14.69 9.63
CA ASN A 2 0.04 14.64 9.62
C ASN A 2 -0.50 14.16 8.25
N LYS A 3 -1.81 13.91 8.16
CA LYS A 3 -2.45 13.42 6.92
C LYS A 3 -2.18 14.33 5.70
N THR A 4 -2.24 15.64 5.89
CA THR A 4 -2.02 16.63 4.81
C THR A 4 -0.60 16.58 4.31
N GLU A 5 0.38 16.50 5.21
CA GLU A 5 1.80 16.37 4.87
C GLU A 5 2.09 15.08 4.12
N VAL A 6 1.52 13.95 4.57
CA VAL A 6 1.64 12.66 3.88
C VAL A 6 1.08 12.77 2.46
N MET A 7 -0.13 13.30 2.31
CA MET A 7 -0.76 13.44 1.00
C MET A 7 0.03 14.35 0.05
N ALA A 8 0.48 15.52 0.54
CA ALA A 8 1.28 16.44 -0.26
C ALA A 8 2.60 15.80 -0.73
N THR A 9 3.28 15.10 0.18
CA THR A 9 4.53 14.40 -0.13
C THR A 9 4.30 13.26 -1.13
N SER A 10 3.28 12.43 -0.95
CA SER A 10 2.97 11.34 -1.88
C SER A 10 2.62 11.85 -3.29
N ILE A 11 1.90 12.98 -3.40
CA ILE A 11 1.59 13.60 -4.70
C ILE A 11 2.86 14.10 -5.38
N ASP A 12 3.75 14.75 -4.62
CA ASP A 12 5.02 15.24 -5.16
C ASP A 12 5.91 14.09 -5.64
N MET A 13 6.05 13.02 -4.86
CA MET A 13 6.77 11.81 -5.26
C MET A 13 6.21 11.20 -6.55
N ALA A 14 4.88 11.09 -6.65
CA ALA A 14 4.24 10.54 -7.84
C ALA A 14 4.51 11.40 -9.09
N ARG A 15 4.44 12.74 -8.97
CA ARG A 15 4.73 13.67 -10.07
C ARG A 15 6.17 13.60 -10.55
N ASN A 16 7.10 13.34 -9.63
CA ASN A 16 8.51 13.20 -9.93
C ASN A 16 8.91 11.76 -10.34
N GLY A 17 7.94 10.84 -10.51
CA GLY A 17 8.22 9.45 -10.91
C GLY A 17 8.95 8.63 -9.85
N LEU A 18 8.90 9.05 -8.58
CA LEU A 18 9.52 8.37 -7.44
C LEU A 18 8.59 7.35 -6.77
N GLY A 19 7.38 7.17 -7.31
CA GLY A 19 6.43 6.17 -6.84
C GLY A 19 6.82 4.75 -7.29
N MET A 20 6.48 3.77 -6.47
CA MET A 20 6.58 2.35 -6.85
C MET A 20 5.62 2.01 -8.00
N THR A 21 5.98 1.03 -8.83
CA THR A 21 4.98 0.42 -9.71
C THR A 21 3.97 -0.36 -8.87
N PRO A 22 2.76 -0.65 -9.38
CA PRO A 22 1.81 -1.47 -8.65
C PRO A 22 2.37 -2.84 -8.25
N ALA A 23 3.19 -3.47 -9.09
CA ALA A 23 3.80 -4.76 -8.78
C ALA A 23 4.79 -4.63 -7.62
N ASP A 24 5.72 -3.67 -7.69
CA ASP A 24 6.69 -3.42 -6.62
C ASP A 24 6.01 -3.08 -5.29
N ALA A 25 4.87 -2.39 -5.33
CA ALA A 25 4.09 -2.10 -4.13
C ALA A 25 3.50 -3.35 -3.47
N PHE A 26 3.08 -4.36 -4.25
CA PHE A 26 2.64 -5.65 -3.69
C PHE A 26 3.80 -6.44 -3.12
N ASP A 27 4.95 -6.46 -3.80
CA ASP A 27 6.16 -7.11 -3.31
C ASP A 27 6.61 -6.48 -1.99
N TYR A 28 6.63 -5.15 -1.91
CA TYR A 28 6.96 -4.44 -0.68
C TYR A 28 5.96 -4.72 0.46
N ILE A 29 4.66 -4.83 0.18
CA ILE A 29 3.68 -5.23 1.20
C ILE A 29 3.93 -6.67 1.68
N ALA A 30 4.27 -7.59 0.78
CA ALA A 30 4.61 -8.97 1.16
C ALA A 30 5.86 -9.02 2.04
N GLU A 31 6.88 -8.21 1.74
CA GLU A 31 8.06 -8.03 2.59
C GLU A 31 7.69 -7.49 3.98
N LEU A 32 6.83 -6.46 4.06
CA LEU A 32 6.36 -5.90 5.33
C LEU A 32 5.58 -6.90 6.18
N ILE A 33 4.81 -7.80 5.56
CA ILE A 33 4.11 -8.90 6.24
C ILE A 33 5.12 -9.93 6.73
N GLY A 34 6.06 -10.35 5.88
CA GLY A 34 7.09 -11.34 6.23
C GLY A 34 8.05 -10.87 7.33
N ALA A 35 8.21 -9.55 7.50
CA ALA A 35 9.00 -8.94 8.56
C ALA A 35 8.26 -8.79 9.90
N GLN A 36 6.96 -9.04 9.95
CA GLN A 36 6.21 -9.00 11.22
C GLN A 36 6.61 -10.16 12.13
N ASP A 37 6.64 -9.92 13.44
CA ASP A 37 6.84 -10.97 14.44
C ASP A 37 5.53 -11.74 14.67
N PRO A 38 5.45 -13.04 14.30
CA PRO A 38 4.23 -13.84 14.46
C PRO A 38 3.82 -14.07 15.92
N THR A 39 4.73 -13.83 16.87
CA THR A 39 4.45 -13.99 18.30
C THR A 39 3.88 -12.72 18.95
N HIS A 40 3.91 -11.60 18.22
CA HIS A 40 3.40 -10.33 18.72
C HIS A 40 1.86 -10.34 18.76
N GLU A 41 1.27 -9.87 19.85
CA GLU A 41 -0.18 -9.91 20.09
C GLU A 41 -1.01 -9.12 19.04
N LEU A 42 -0.38 -8.16 18.36
CA LEU A 42 -0.99 -7.38 17.29
C LEU A 42 -0.72 -7.91 15.87
N TYR A 43 -0.02 -9.05 15.73
CA TYR A 43 0.40 -9.59 14.43
C TYR A 43 -0.77 -9.65 13.43
N ASP A 44 -1.85 -10.33 13.80
CA ASP A 44 -3.02 -10.49 12.91
C ASP A 44 -3.60 -9.14 12.48
N ARG A 45 -3.66 -8.17 13.41
CA ARG A 45 -4.19 -6.83 13.14
C ARG A 45 -3.30 -6.06 12.15
N GLU A 46 -1.98 -6.12 12.31
CA GLU A 46 -1.05 -5.42 11.44
C GLU A 46 -0.99 -6.09 10.05
N VAL A 47 -0.98 -7.43 9.99
CA VAL A 47 -1.10 -8.16 8.72
C VAL A 47 -2.40 -7.83 8.01
N GLU A 48 -3.54 -7.79 8.72
CA GLU A 48 -4.83 -7.42 8.14
C GLU A 48 -4.81 -5.99 7.57
N ARG A 49 -4.19 -5.03 8.27
CA ARG A 49 -4.06 -3.65 7.78
C ARG A 49 -3.26 -3.56 6.48
N LEU A 50 -2.16 -4.31 6.40
CA LEU A 50 -1.33 -4.39 5.19
C LEU A 50 -2.09 -5.04 4.04
N LEU A 51 -2.84 -6.12 4.30
CA LEU A 51 -3.69 -6.77 3.30
C LEU A 51 -4.82 -5.84 2.80
N ARG A 52 -5.44 -5.04 3.68
CA ARG A 52 -6.43 -4.03 3.29
C ARG A 52 -5.83 -2.94 2.40
N LEU A 53 -4.58 -2.54 2.66
CA LEU A 53 -3.86 -1.61 1.79
C LEU A 53 -3.62 -2.24 0.41
N ALA A 54 -3.17 -3.50 0.37
CA ALA A 54 -2.99 -4.25 -0.87
C ALA A 54 -4.30 -4.35 -1.70
N ALA A 55 -5.43 -4.63 -1.03
CA ALA A 55 -6.75 -4.68 -1.67
C ALA A 55 -7.19 -3.31 -2.23
N CYS A 56 -6.89 -2.22 -1.51
CA CYS A 56 -7.13 -0.85 -1.98
C CYS A 56 -6.33 -0.55 -3.27
N LEU A 57 -5.03 -0.86 -3.27
CA LEU A 57 -4.16 -0.70 -4.44
C LEU A 57 -4.66 -1.52 -5.64
N TRP A 58 -5.08 -2.76 -5.41
CA TRP A 58 -5.65 -3.61 -6.46
C TRP A 58 -6.90 -2.99 -7.07
N THR A 59 -7.82 -2.50 -6.24
CA THR A 59 -9.07 -1.89 -6.69
C THR A 59 -8.79 -0.65 -7.53
N LEU A 60 -7.91 0.24 -7.07
CA LEU A 60 -7.51 1.44 -7.84
C LEU A 60 -6.88 1.08 -9.18
N ARG A 61 -6.00 0.07 -9.22
CA ARG A 61 -5.41 -0.42 -10.48
C ARG A 61 -6.47 -1.00 -11.39
N ARG A 62 -7.37 -1.84 -10.86
CA ARG A 62 -8.44 -2.46 -11.64
C ARG A 62 -9.35 -1.39 -12.25
N ASP A 63 -9.71 -0.36 -11.50
CA ASP A 63 -10.58 0.71 -11.98
C ASP A 63 -9.90 1.54 -13.10
N LEU A 64 -8.57 1.66 -13.09
CA LEU A 64 -7.80 2.24 -14.20
C LEU A 64 -7.79 1.35 -15.45
N VAL A 65 -7.80 0.03 -15.28
CA VAL A 65 -7.75 -0.95 -16.38
C VAL A 65 -9.16 -1.29 -16.91
N SER A 66 -10.19 -1.18 -16.07
CA SER A 66 -11.58 -1.50 -16.39
C SER A 66 -12.53 -0.60 -15.57
N PRO A 67 -12.76 0.64 -16.01
CA PRO A 67 -13.65 1.56 -15.30
C PRO A 67 -15.10 1.07 -15.36
N GLY A 68 -15.72 0.79 -14.21
CA GLY A 68 -17.18 0.61 -14.11
C GLY A 68 -17.74 -0.81 -14.21
N SER A 69 -17.00 -1.83 -13.74
CA SER A 69 -17.58 -3.17 -13.47
C SER A 69 -18.47 -3.18 -12.23
#